data_AF-A0A920G1Y3-F1
#
_entry.id   AF-A0A920G1Y3-F1
#
_cell.length_a   1.000
_cell.length_b   1.000
_cell.length_c   1.000
_cell.angle_alpha   90.00
_cell.angle_beta   90.00
_cell.angle_gamma   90.00
#
_symmetry.space_group_name_H-M   'P 1'
#
loop_
_entity.id
_entity.type
_entity.pdbx_description
1 polymer ?
#
loop_
_entity_poly.entity_id
_entity_poly.type
_entity_poly.pdbx_seq_one_letter_code
_entity_poly.pdbx_strand_id
1 'polypeptide(L)' 'MGNFRYVSEMVEGSRAVLEFTCTIDDIQINGVDIIQVRDRQISEFKVMVRPLKAVNKVHERMMSMLEDLKASTS' A
#
# COMPACT_ATOMS: atom_id res chain seq x y z
N MET A 1 5.56 0.52 14.43
CA MET A 1 5.67 -0.59 13.46
C MET A 1 5.25 -1.86 14.19
N GLY A 2 4.40 -2.76 13.72
CA GLY A 2 3.84 -2.95 12.40
C GLY A 2 2.91 -4.16 12.47
N ASN A 3 1.64 -3.96 12.15
CA ASN A 3 0.68 -5.06 11.96
C ASN A 3 0.41 -5.29 10.46
N PHE A 4 1.26 -4.73 9.59
CA PHE A 4 1.16 -4.97 8.16
C PHE A 4 1.59 -6.41 7.86
N ARG A 5 0.72 -7.16 7.20
CA ARG A 5 1.01 -8.52 6.74
C ARG A 5 0.24 -8.81 5.47
N TYR A 6 0.89 -9.47 4.53
CA TYR A 6 0.19 -10.13 3.44
C TYR A 6 -0.55 -11.36 3.98
N VAL A 7 -1.80 -11.51 3.59
CA VAL A 7 -2.71 -12.58 4.05
C VAL A 7 -3.18 -13.49 2.92
N SER A 8 -3.07 -13.01 1.68
CA SER A 8 -3.40 -13.78 0.48
C SER A 8 -2.59 -13.24 -0.71
N GLU A 9 -2.24 -14.11 -1.65
CA GLU A 9 -1.58 -13.74 -2.89
C GLU A 9 -2.19 -14.51 -4.06
N MET A 10 -2.30 -13.83 -5.20
CA MET A 10 -2.70 -14.42 -6.46
C MET A 10 -1.75 -13.94 -7.56
N VAL A 11 -1.10 -14.87 -8.25
CA VAL A 11 -0.16 -14.57 -9.33
C VAL A 11 -0.66 -15.20 -10.61
N GLU A 12 -0.83 -14.37 -11.64
CA GLU A 12 -1.22 -14.79 -12.98
C GLU A 12 -0.23 -14.22 -14.00
N GLY A 13 0.69 -15.06 -14.46
CA GLY A 13 1.73 -14.69 -15.42
C GLY A 13 2.60 -13.53 -14.92
N SER A 14 2.37 -12.35 -15.49
CA SER A 14 3.12 -11.12 -15.19
C SER A 14 2.39 -10.18 -14.23
N ARG A 15 1.24 -10.59 -13.71
CA ARG A 15 0.40 -9.82 -12.80
C ARG A 15 0.29 -10.50 -11.45
N ALA A 16 0.37 -9.73 -10.38
CA ALA A 16 0.17 -10.20 -9.01
C ALA A 16 -0.85 -9.33 -8.28
N VAL A 17 -1.66 -9.96 -7.44
CA VAL A 17 -2.58 -9.30 -6.50
C VAL A 17 -2.25 -9.81 -5.11
N LEU A 18 -1.78 -8.92 -4.24
CA LEU A 18 -1.34 -9.24 -2.89
C LEU A 18 -2.30 -8.59 -1.89
N GLU A 19 -3.09 -9.40 -1.20
CA GLU A 19 -3.98 -8.93 -0.15
C GLU A 19 -3.19 -8.74 1.14
N PHE A 20 -3.35 -7.59 1.78
CA PHE A 20 -2.74 -7.28 3.05
C PHE A 20 -3.77 -6.88 4.10
N THR A 21 -3.36 -7.03 5.36
CA THR A 21 -4.04 -6.46 6.52
C THR A 21 -3.07 -5.58 7.30
N CYS A 22 -3.59 -4.52 7.91
CA CYS A 22 -2.81 -3.61 8.75
C CYS A 22 -3.71 -3.00 9.83
N THR A 23 -3.10 -2.37 10.84
CA THR A 23 -3.82 -1.58 11.84
C THR A 23 -3.20 -0.19 11.91
N ILE A 24 -4.02 0.83 11.74
CA ILE A 24 -3.63 2.25 11.89
C ILE A 24 -4.64 2.89 12.83
N ASP A 25 -4.17 3.46 13.93
CA ASP A 25 -5.01 4.18 14.90
C ASP A 25 -6.25 3.36 15.33
N ASP A 26 -6.02 2.10 15.71
CA ASP A 26 -7.02 1.09 16.09
C ASP A 26 -8.03 0.69 15.01
N ILE A 27 -7.89 1.22 13.80
CA ILE A 27 -8.69 0.82 12.63
C ILE A 27 -8.00 -0.35 11.95
N GLN A 28 -8.71 -1.48 11.86
CA GLN A 28 -8.29 -2.56 10.98
C GLN A 28 -8.51 -2.18 9.51
N ILE A 29 -7.46 -2.38 8.74
CA ILE A 29 -7.37 -2.07 7.33
C ILE A 29 -7.15 -3.37 6.58
N ASN A 30 -7.82 -3.48 5.44
CA ASN A 30 -7.58 -4.51 4.47
C ASN A 30 -7.38 -3.84 3.11
N GLY A 31 -6.46 -4.35 2.31
CA GLY A 31 -6.18 -3.78 1.01
C GLY A 31 -5.55 -4.80 0.09
N VAL A 32 -5.42 -4.41 -1.18
CA VAL A 32 -4.74 -5.21 -2.19
C VAL A 32 -3.73 -4.34 -2.94
N ASP A 33 -2.53 -4.87 -3.11
CA ASP A 33 -1.54 -4.36 -4.05
C ASP A 33 -1.70 -5.13 -5.36
N ILE A 34 -1.94 -4.40 -6.44
CA ILE A 34 -2.09 -4.94 -7.79
C ILE A 34 -0.85 -4.51 -8.58
N ILE A 35 -0.02 -5.48 -8.93
CA ILE A 35 1.30 -5.27 -9.52
C ILE A 35 1.32 -5.90 -10.91
N GLN A 36 1.76 -5.12 -11.91
CA GLN A 36 2.08 -5.64 -13.25
C GLN A 36 3.58 -5.51 -13.45
N VAL A 37 4.22 -6.59 -13.90
CA VAL A 37 5.64 -6.64 -14.22
C VAL A 37 5.81 -6.76 -15.74
N ARG A 38 6.76 -6.01 -16.31
CA ARG A 38 7.23 -6.14 -17.69
C ARG A 38 8.74 -5.98 -17.69
N ASP A 39 9.45 -6.79 -18.46
CA ASP A 39 10.92 -6.72 -18.58
C ASP A 39 11.65 -6.68 -17.22
N ARG A 40 11.14 -7.45 -16.24
CA ARG A 40 11.63 -7.52 -14.84
C ARG A 40 11.51 -6.21 -14.05
N GLN A 41 10.70 -5.27 -14.51
CA GLN A 41 10.39 -4.01 -13.83
C GLN A 41 8.89 -3.92 -13.53
N ILE A 42 8.54 -3.24 -12.44
CA ILE A 42 7.13 -2.95 -12.12
C ILE A 42 6.64 -1.88 -13.11
N SER A 43 5.77 -2.27 -14.03
CA SER A 43 5.16 -1.36 -15.00
C SER A 43 3.87 -0.72 -14.49
N GLU A 44 3.20 -1.36 -13.53
CA GLU A 44 2.00 -0.82 -12.89
C GLU A 44 1.98 -1.22 -11.40
N PHE A 45 1.61 -0.28 -10.54
CA PHE A 45 1.38 -0.51 -9.13
C PHE A 45 0.12 0.24 -8.71
N LYS A 46 -0.95 -0.50 -8.41
CA LYS A 46 -2.22 0.05 -7.93
C LYS A 46 -2.50 -0.49 -6.53
N VAL A 47 -2.94 0.38 -5.64
CA VAL A 47 -3.33 0.01 -4.27
C VAL A 47 -4.81 0.31 -4.09
N MET A 48 -5.56 -0.65 -3.56
CA MET A 48 -6.93 -0.44 -3.09
C MET A 48 -6.99 -0.72 -1.60
N VAL A 49 -7.65 0.15 -0.84
CA VAL A 49 -7.71 0.07 0.62
C VAL A 49 -9.14 0.23 1.10
N ARG A 50 -9.51 -0.56 2.11
CA ARG A 50 -10.76 -0.49 2.85
C ARG A 50 -10.50 -0.53 4.37
N PRO A 51 -11.38 0.07 5.20
CA PRO A 51 -12.54 0.90 4.84
C PRO A 51 -12.15 2.32 4.38
N LEU A 52 -13.09 3.09 3.80
CA LEU A 52 -12.82 4.45 3.30
C LEU A 52 -12.19 5.38 4.36
N LYS A 53 -12.61 5.28 5.63
CA LYS A 53 -11.99 6.04 6.74
C LYS A 53 -10.49 5.79 6.90
N ALA A 54 -10.02 4.59 6.54
CA ALA A 54 -8.62 4.24 6.58
C ALA A 54 -7.84 4.86 5.41
N VAL A 55 -8.47 5.02 4.24
CA VAL A 55 -7.86 5.70 3.08
C VAL A 55 -7.44 7.12 3.45
N ASN A 56 -8.33 7.87 4.11
CA ASN A 56 -8.03 9.24 4.54
C ASN A 56 -6.84 9.28 5.51
N LYS A 57 -6.77 8.34 6.46
CA LYS A 57 -5.66 8.25 7.42
C LYS A 57 -4.33 7.87 6.77
N VAL A 58 -4.37 6.96 5.79
CA VAL A 58 -3.18 6.63 4.99
C VAL A 58 -2.71 7.85 4.19
N HIS A 59 -3.63 8.57 3.54
CA HIS A 59 -3.31 9.79 2.80
C HIS A 59 -2.70 10.88 3.71
N GLU A 60 -3.26 11.12 4.90
CA GLU A 60 -2.72 12.09 5.88
C GLU A 60 -1.27 11.74 6.25
N ARG A 61 -0.98 10.47 6.57
CA ARG A 61 0.37 10.02 6.95
C ARG A 61 1.36 10.06 5.78
N MET A 62 0.92 9.67 4.57
CA MET A 62 1.76 9.75 3.37
C MET A 62 2.14 11.20 3.03
N MET A 63 1.19 12.13 3.15
CA MET A 63 1.47 13.56 2.94
C MET A 63 2.52 14.08 3.92
N SER A 64 2.36 13.79 5.22
CA SER A 64 3.35 14.16 6.24
C SER A 64 4.74 13.60 5.93
N MET A 65 4.83 12.32 5.53
CA MET A 65 6.10 11.69 5.18
C MET A 65 6.75 12.32 3.94
N LEU A 66 5.97 12.71 2.94
CA LEU A 66 6.48 13.41 1.74
C LEU A 66 6.98 14.82 2.08
N GLU A 67 6.35 15.51 3.01
CA GLU A 67 6.81 16.81 3.53
C GLU A 67 8.15 16.66 4.26
N ASP A 68 8.27 15.66 5.14
CA ASP A 68 9.52 15.35 5.85
C ASP A 68 10.66 14.99 4.88
N LEU A 69 10.37 14.20 3.85
CA LEU A 69 11.34 13.84 2.81
C LEU A 69 11.84 15.07 2.03
N LYS A 70 10.93 15.99 1.67
CA LYS A 70 11.31 17.26 1.03
C LYS A 70 12.21 18.10 1.94
N ALA A 71 11.87 18.20 3.22
CA ALA A 71 12.65 18.93 4.20
C ALA A 71 14.06 18.33 4.42
N SER A 72 14.18 17.00 4.33
CA SER A 72 15.48 16.30 4.48
C SER A 72 16.38 16.33 3.23
N THR A 73 15.82 16.69 2.06
CA THR A 73 16.56 16.78 0.79
C THR A 73 16.92 18.24 0.43
N SER A 74 16.57 19.20 1.29
CA SER A 74 16.84 20.64 1.12
C SER A 74 17.99 21.12 2.01
#